data_AF-A0A381TJ21-F1
#
_entry.id   AF-A0A381TJ21-F1
#
_cell.length_a   1.000
_cell.length_b   1.000
_cell.length_c   1.000
_cell.angle_alpha   90.00
_cell.angle_beta   90.00
_cell.angle_gamma   90.00
#
_symmetry.space_group_name_H-M   'P 1'
#
loop_
_entity.id
_entity.type
_entity.pdbx_description
1 polymer ?
#
loop_
_entity_poly.entity_id
_entity_poly.type
_entity_poly.pdbx_seq_one_letter_code
_entity_poly.pdbx_strand_id
1 'polypeptide(L)'
;MEDYQFKGNGKVINSTVVHQAQTGYEMFGPYCIAIIELEEGPRITSQVVDCEPEIVKPGMKVKSVFRKLGEDSESGILHYGTKFIPDEVLQTGNDEDDDIADVEL
;
A
#
# COMPACT_ATOMS: atom_id res chain seq x y z
N MET A 1 17.22 2.83 -27.24
CA MET A 1 16.65 2.41 -25.95
C MET A 1 17.52 1.29 -25.44
N GLU A 2 17.90 1.36 -24.18
CA GLU A 2 18.67 0.33 -23.48
C GLU A 2 17.82 -0.15 -22.30
N ASP A 3 18.01 -1.40 -21.89
CA ASP A 3 17.29 -1.96 -20.77
C ASP A 3 17.71 -1.27 -19.47
N TYR A 4 16.72 -0.95 -18.63
CA TYR A 4 16.95 -0.29 -17.34
C TYR A 4 16.17 -1.00 -16.23
N GLN A 5 16.89 -1.48 -15.22
CA GLN A 5 16.30 -2.11 -14.05
C GLN A 5 16.03 -1.07 -12.96
N PHE A 6 14.75 -0.84 -12.67
CA PHE A 6 14.32 -0.01 -11.55
C PHE A 6 14.52 -0.74 -10.22
N LYS A 7 14.87 0.02 -9.17
CA LYS A 7 15.07 -0.47 -7.80
C LYS A 7 13.74 -0.79 -7.12
N GLY A 8 12.67 -0.10 -7.52
CA GLY A 8 11.32 -0.33 -6.99
C GLY A 8 11.03 0.40 -5.68
N ASN A 9 11.91 1.29 -5.22
CA ASN A 9 11.62 2.25 -4.16
C ASN A 9 10.89 3.46 -4.73
N GLY A 10 9.94 4.02 -3.98
CA GLY A 10 9.20 5.17 -4.42
C GLY A 10 8.41 5.86 -3.33
N LYS A 11 7.60 6.84 -3.74
CA LYS A 11 6.79 7.67 -2.87
C LYS A 11 5.38 7.79 -3.41
N VAL A 12 4.39 7.71 -2.52
CA VAL A 12 2.99 7.95 -2.88
C VAL A 12 2.79 9.42 -3.24
N ILE A 13 2.28 9.68 -4.44
CA ILE A 13 1.89 11.00 -4.94
C ILE A 13 0.43 11.29 -4.60
N ASN A 14 -0.44 10.31 -4.83
CA ASN A 14 -1.85 10.37 -4.48
C ASN A 14 -2.38 8.96 -4.23
N SER A 15 -3.39 8.83 -3.37
CA SER A 15 -4.00 7.56 -2.99
C SER A 15 -5.53 7.70 -2.89
N THR A 16 -6.23 6.59 -3.08
CA THR A 16 -7.66 6.47 -2.80
C THR A 16 -7.98 5.07 -2.29
N VAL A 17 -8.96 4.97 -1.41
CA VAL A 17 -9.43 3.70 -0.85
C VAL A 17 -10.65 3.25 -1.64
N VAL A 18 -10.56 2.07 -2.23
CA VAL A 18 -11.68 1.42 -2.92
C VAL A 18 -12.44 0.60 -1.90
N HIS A 19 -13.57 1.11 -1.43
CA HIS A 19 -14.43 0.42 -0.45
C HIS A 19 -15.34 -0.63 -1.08
N GLN A 20 -15.80 -0.39 -2.31
CA GLN A 20 -16.71 -1.29 -3.02
C GLN A 20 -15.95 -1.94 -4.18
N ALA A 21 -15.45 -3.15 -3.93
CA ALA A 21 -14.75 -3.93 -4.94
C ALA A 21 -15.72 -4.40 -6.04
N GLN A 22 -15.20 -4.58 -7.24
CA GLN A 22 -15.97 -5.14 -8.36
C GLN A 22 -16.32 -6.61 -8.08
N THR A 23 -17.40 -7.08 -8.71
CA THR A 23 -17.80 -8.48 -8.62
C THR A 23 -16.68 -9.41 -9.09
N GLY A 24 -16.30 -10.40 -8.28
CA GLY A 24 -15.14 -11.28 -8.49
C GLY A 24 -13.83 -10.82 -7.83
N TYR A 25 -13.80 -9.64 -7.21
CA TYR A 25 -12.65 -9.10 -6.46
C TYR A 25 -13.01 -8.72 -5.02
N GLU A 26 -14.15 -9.22 -4.52
CA GLU A 26 -14.72 -8.86 -3.22
C GLU A 26 -13.77 -9.14 -2.05
N MET A 27 -12.94 -10.18 -2.19
CA MET A 27 -11.94 -10.60 -1.20
C MET A 27 -10.79 -9.59 -0.98
N PHE A 28 -10.71 -8.52 -1.78
CA PHE A 28 -9.67 -7.51 -1.66
C PHE A 28 -10.16 -6.19 -1.07
N GLY A 29 -11.47 -5.96 -0.91
CA GLY A 29 -12.02 -4.70 -0.39
C GLY A 29 -12.13 -4.64 1.14
N PRO A 30 -11.82 -3.51 1.79
CA PRO A 30 -11.26 -2.28 1.23
C PRO A 30 -9.76 -2.38 0.93
N TYR A 31 -9.30 -1.77 -0.18
CA TYR A 31 -7.88 -1.68 -0.54
C TYR A 31 -7.48 -0.28 -1.00
N CYS A 32 -6.21 0.07 -0.80
CA CYS A 32 -5.64 1.33 -1.30
C CYS A 32 -5.06 1.14 -2.70
N ILE A 33 -5.44 2.03 -3.63
CA ILE A 33 -4.75 2.22 -4.90
C ILE A 33 -4.05 3.58 -4.89
N ALA A 34 -2.82 3.63 -5.40
CA ALA A 34 -1.99 4.82 -5.37
C ALA A 34 -1.26 5.05 -6.69
N ILE A 35 -0.97 6.32 -6.97
CA ILE A 35 0.04 6.73 -7.94
C ILE A 35 1.36 6.87 -7.17
N ILE A 36 2.36 6.11 -7.59
CA ILE A 36 3.66 6.02 -6.93
C ILE A 36 4.72 6.54 -7.90
N GLU A 37 5.48 7.55 -7.47
CA GLU A 37 6.65 8.02 -8.18
C GLU A 37 7.86 7.23 -7.69
N LEU A 38 8.48 6.48 -8.59
CA LEU A 38 9.73 5.77 -8.29
C LEU A 38 10.87 6.78 -8.14
N GLU A 39 11.90 6.42 -7.38
CA GLU A 39 13.08 7.27 -7.18
C GLU A 39 13.75 7.67 -8.51
N GLU A 40 13.66 6.81 -9.51
CA GLU A 40 14.20 7.04 -10.85
C GLU A 40 13.35 7.99 -11.71
N GLY A 41 12.14 8.38 -11.25
CA GLY A 41 11.28 9.38 -11.88
C GLY A 41 9.94 8.88 -12.47
N PRO A 42 9.80 7.65 -13.00
CA PRO A 42 8.52 7.19 -13.54
C PRO A 42 7.41 7.11 -12.50
N ARG A 43 6.16 7.26 -12.96
CA ARG A 43 4.96 7.12 -12.13
C ARG A 43 4.19 5.85 -12.50
N ILE A 44 3.85 5.06 -11.49
CA ILE A 44 3.17 3.78 -11.63
C ILE A 44 1.89 3.82 -10.79
N THR A 45 0.79 3.33 -11.36
CA THR A 45 -0.45 3.08 -10.61
C THR A 45 -0.43 1.64 -10.09
N SER A 46 -0.49 1.46 -8.77
CA SER A 46 -0.55 0.12 -8.17
C SER A 46 -1.21 0.16 -6.79
N GLN A 47 -1.53 -1.02 -6.26
CA GLN A 47 -2.05 -1.17 -4.91
C GLN A 47 -0.93 -1.05 -3.88
N VAL A 48 -1.23 -0.40 -2.76
CA VAL A 48 -0.41 -0.44 -1.55
C VAL A 48 -1.04 -1.44 -0.59
N VAL A 49 -0.27 -2.43 -0.16
CA VAL A 49 -0.72 -3.58 0.62
C VAL A 49 0.12 -3.74 1.90
N ASP A 50 -0.21 -4.74 2.72
CA ASP A 50 0.40 -5.01 4.03
C ASP A 50 0.30 -3.83 5.01
N CYS A 51 -0.75 -3.03 4.87
CA CYS A 51 -1.07 -1.90 5.73
C CYS A 51 -2.56 -1.62 5.70
N GLU A 52 -3.07 -0.87 6.67
CA GLU A 52 -4.44 -0.37 6.58
C GLU A 52 -4.56 0.58 5.36
N PRO A 53 -5.64 0.50 4.55
CA PRO A 53 -5.76 1.35 3.37
C PRO A 53 -5.75 2.85 3.68
N GLU A 54 -6.31 3.24 4.82
CA GLU A 54 -6.55 4.64 5.20
C GLU A 54 -5.29 5.37 5.68
N ILE A 55 -4.26 4.63 6.11
CA ILE A 55 -2.99 5.23 6.53
C ILE A 55 -2.13 5.66 5.34
N VAL A 56 -2.42 5.17 4.13
CA VAL A 56 -1.66 5.50 2.91
C VAL A 56 -1.96 6.91 2.46
N LYS A 57 -0.96 7.80 2.57
CA LYS A 57 -1.08 9.22 2.27
C LYS A 57 0.00 9.71 1.29
N PRO A 58 -0.26 10.79 0.52
CA PRO A 58 0.78 11.48 -0.22
C PRO A 58 1.98 11.78 0.67
N GLY A 59 3.19 11.42 0.24
CA GLY A 59 4.34 11.51 1.13
C GLY A 59 4.97 10.17 1.49
N MET A 60 4.14 9.14 1.63
CA MET A 60 4.56 7.86 2.20
C MET A 60 5.59 7.16 1.32
N LYS A 61 6.70 6.72 1.93
CA LYS A 61 7.71 5.89 1.27
C LYS A 61 7.20 4.47 1.14
N VAL A 62 7.40 3.89 -0.04
CA VAL A 62 6.97 2.54 -0.36
C VAL A 62 8.05 1.80 -1.13
N LYS A 63 8.00 0.47 -1.07
CA LYS A 63 8.85 -0.41 -1.87
C LYS A 63 8.03 -1.45 -2.62
N SER A 64 8.49 -1.81 -3.81
CA SER A 64 7.85 -2.80 -4.67
C SER A 64 7.97 -4.21 -4.09
N VAL A 65 6.92 -5.01 -4.26
CA VAL A 65 6.88 -6.42 -3.91
C VAL A 65 6.20 -7.23 -5.00
N PHE A 66 6.59 -8.49 -5.15
CA PHE A 66 5.97 -9.42 -6.08
C PHE A 66 4.73 -10.06 -5.44
N ARG A 67 3.59 -10.00 -6.13
CA ARG A 67 2.31 -10.52 -5.63
C ARG A 67 1.46 -11.13 -6.75
N LYS A 68 0.57 -12.05 -6.38
CA LYS A 68 -0.56 -12.47 -7.21
C LYS A 68 -1.52 -11.28 -7.36
N LEU A 69 -1.84 -10.93 -8.61
CA LEU A 69 -2.74 -9.84 -8.97
C LEU A 69 -4.17 -10.34 -9.20
N GLY A 70 -4.32 -11.55 -9.73
CA GLY A 70 -5.61 -12.16 -10.02
C GLY A 70 -5.45 -13.52 -10.68
N GLU A 71 -6.57 -14.15 -10.99
CA GLU A 71 -6.64 -15.37 -11.80
C GLU A 71 -7.87 -15.32 -12.70
N ASP A 72 -7.77 -15.93 -13.88
CA ASP A 72 -8.88 -15.88 -14.86
C ASP A 72 -10.07 -16.77 -14.44
N SER A 73 -9.79 -17.88 -13.74
CA SER A 73 -10.77 -18.84 -13.19
C SER A 73 -10.10 -19.81 -12.22
N GLU A 74 -10.85 -20.70 -11.56
CA GLU A 74 -10.30 -21.73 -10.66
C GLU A 74 -9.25 -22.66 -11.31
N SER A 75 -9.30 -22.82 -12.63
CA SER A 75 -8.30 -23.56 -13.41
C SER A 75 -7.60 -22.68 -14.44
N GLY A 76 -7.66 -21.37 -14.26
CA GLY A 76 -7.14 -20.35 -15.17
C GLY A 76 -5.69 -19.96 -14.89
N ILE A 77 -5.20 -18.99 -15.65
CA ILE A 77 -3.83 -18.48 -15.49
C ILE A 77 -3.76 -17.59 -14.24
N LEU A 78 -2.69 -17.75 -13.47
CA LEU A 78 -2.36 -16.86 -12.36
C LEU A 78 -1.57 -15.67 -12.87
N HIS A 79 -2.10 -14.47 -12.68
CA HIS A 79 -1.40 -13.23 -13.01
C HIS A 79 -0.59 -12.77 -11.81
N TYR A 80 0.72 -12.61 -11.99
CA TYR A 80 1.61 -12.03 -10.99
C TYR A 80 2.16 -10.71 -11.47
N GLY A 81 2.53 -9.85 -10.52
CA GLY A 81 3.17 -8.58 -10.82
C GLY A 81 3.48 -7.79 -9.56
N THR A 82 3.62 -6.49 -9.74
CA THR A 82 4.15 -5.58 -8.72
C THR A 82 3.05 -4.88 -7.95
N LYS A 83 3.05 -5.05 -6.63
CA LYS A 83 2.37 -4.18 -5.66
C LYS A 83 3.40 -3.43 -4.83
N PHE A 84 2.96 -2.58 -3.91
CA PHE A 84 3.85 -1.84 -3.03
C PHE A 84 3.47 -2.02 -1.57
N ILE A 85 4.44 -1.93 -0.67
CA ILE A 85 4.24 -1.92 0.78
C ILE A 85 4.91 -0.68 1.38
N PRO A 86 4.46 -0.19 2.55
CA PRO A 86 5.21 0.84 3.28
C PRO A 86 6.65 0.40 3.52
N ASP A 87 7.60 1.32 3.34
CA ASP A 87 9.03 0.99 3.50
C ASP A 87 9.45 0.92 4.98
N GLU A 88 8.78 1.68 5.85
CA GLU A 88 8.97 1.67 7.31
C GLU A 88 7.64 1.37 8.01
N VAL A 89 7.68 0.53 9.05
CA VAL A 89 6.54 0.27 9.94
C VAL A 89 6.24 1.58 10.67
N LEU A 90 5.03 2.13 10.48
CA LEU A 90 4.55 3.22 11.31
C LEU A 90 4.61 2.75 12.76
N GLN A 91 5.40 3.43 13.60
CA GLN A 91 5.29 3.27 15.04
C GLN A 91 3.87 3.68 15.42
N THR A 92 3.05 2.72 15.82
CA THR A 92 1.78 3.01 16.49
C THR A 92 2.15 3.64 17.83
N GLY A 93 2.10 4.97 17.91
CA GLY A 93 2.19 5.67 19.18
C GLY A 93 0.96 5.32 20.01
N ASN A 94 1.14 4.52 21.06
CA ASN A 94 0.25 4.54 22.20
C ASN A 94 0.59 5.80 23.00
N ASP A 95 0.14 6.95 22.52
CA ASP A 95 0.09 8.19 23.31
C ASP A 95 -1.37 8.37 23.75
N GLU A 96 -1.82 7.59 24.74
CA GLU A 96 -3.05 7.82 25.51
C GLU A 96 -3.11 6.78 26.64
N ASP A 97 -2.47 7.09 27.77
CA ASP A 97 -2.89 6.75 29.15
C ASP A 97 -1.72 7.00 30.12
N ASP A 98 -1.34 8.26 30.31
CA ASP A 98 -0.49 8.70 31.42
C ASP A 98 -0.92 10.11 31.85
N ASP A 99 -2.18 10.25 32.27
CA ASP A 99 -2.66 11.44 33.02
C ASP A 99 -3.79 11.04 33.98
N ILE A 100 -3.46 10.25 35.00
CA ILE A 100 -4.12 10.35 36.31
C ILE A 100 -3.02 10.40 37.36
N ALA A 101 -2.36 11.56 37.47
CA ALA A 101 -1.58 11.91 38.64
C ALA A 101 -2.53 12.49 39.71
N ASP A 102 -2.74 11.71 40.77
CA ASP A 102 -2.94 12.12 42.16
C ASP A 102 -3.87 13.31 42.45
N VAL A 103 -5.15 13.00 42.71
CA VAL A 103 -5.95 13.80 43.65
C VAL A 103 -5.74 13.23 45.05
N GLU A 104 -4.78 13.78 45.80
CA GLU A 104 -4.78 13.64 47.25
C GLU A 104 -5.75 14.68 47.85
N LEU A 105 -6.69 14.18 48.66
CA LEU A 105 -7.58 14.93 49.57
C LEU A 105 -7.01 14.91 50.98
#